data_AF-A0A1X2IDZ7-F1
#
_entry.id   AF-A0A1X2IDZ7-F1
#
_cell.length_a   1.000
_cell.length_b   1.000
_cell.length_c   1.000
_cell.angle_alpha   90.00
_cell.angle_beta   90.00
_cell.angle_gamma   90.00
#
_symmetry.space_group_name_H-M   'P 1'
#
loop_
_entity.id
_entity.type
_entity.pdbx_description
1 polymer ?
#
loop_
_entity_poly.entity_id
_entity_poly.type
_entity_poly.pdbx_seq_one_letter_code
_entity_poly.pdbx_strand_id
1 'polypeptide(L)'
;MTDHTTMPPHPGLEGVDIEGLKHKCPAFAVGCPYAKIDEVDSLAVSFGELSKCPAFQKGCPFSNKSKDEISSLLSTIPKEHPTLNMNELPSCEEGIALVKSLNQFLTVAQLDALFGEDRPVDAMKEDEAILEDPQLAQAMREGTKVVHRAAETSVFTRRFLKGDITREEYGRYILSLYFIYQKMEYLLEQHKDHPAVQLIHFPAELNRQEALRQDLTYFYGKDDADALTHDLTNITPAVQSYLDAMDQACRKHPALLIAHSYSRYLGDLSGGQILAKRLKTAILGLQPDSAEWDTKEGLAFYHFDRLGNQAEFKDFYRQRLNGAHVNATTRDWIVSEAVHSFELNIAVFDEIQQLSEAKQLPHMDVITSSTASSAAASKKPQQRHRPRRRPTPGDSNITCWIMGTTLAVTAISVGLHVYKRYYAKNQ
;
A
#
# COMPACT_ATOMS: atom_id res chain seq x y z
N MET A 1 5.72 -44.13 45.73
CA MET A 1 4.45 -43.43 45.39
C MET A 1 4.82 -42.00 45.06
N THR A 2 5.15 -41.77 43.80
CA THR A 2 5.48 -40.44 43.26
C THR A 2 4.36 -40.08 42.31
N ASP A 3 3.68 -38.99 42.66
CA ASP A 3 2.49 -38.47 42.01
C ASP A 3 2.89 -37.92 40.62
N HIS A 4 2.47 -38.61 39.57
CA HIS A 4 2.63 -38.15 38.19
C HIS A 4 1.51 -37.16 37.89
N THR A 5 1.77 -35.88 38.08
CA THR A 5 0.86 -34.84 37.59
C THR A 5 1.08 -34.68 36.09
N THR A 6 0.44 -35.53 35.30
CA THR A 6 0.28 -35.34 33.85
C THR A 6 -0.51 -34.05 33.64
N MET A 7 0.14 -33.00 33.13
CA MET A 7 -0.58 -31.84 32.60
C MET A 7 -1.49 -32.31 31.46
N PRO A 8 -2.76 -31.86 31.41
CA PRO A 8 -3.65 -32.22 30.32
C PRO A 8 -3.07 -31.71 28.99
N PRO A 9 -3.20 -32.48 27.90
CA PRO A 9 -2.84 -31.98 26.57
C PRO A 9 -3.65 -30.73 26.24
N HIS A 10 -3.01 -29.81 25.51
CA HIS A 10 -3.64 -28.57 25.05
C HIS A 10 -4.87 -28.90 24.19
N PRO A 11 -6.05 -28.32 24.47
CA PRO A 11 -7.23 -28.54 23.63
C PRO A 11 -6.91 -28.10 22.20
N GLY A 12 -7.10 -29.00 21.23
CA GLY A 12 -6.84 -28.74 19.80
C GLY A 12 -5.59 -29.40 19.19
N LEU A 13 -4.65 -29.91 20.01
CA LEU A 13 -3.50 -30.70 19.52
C LEU A 13 -3.71 -32.22 19.67
N GLU A 14 -4.85 -32.61 20.21
CA GLU A 14 -5.29 -34.00 20.35
C GLU A 14 -5.63 -34.57 18.97
N GLY A 15 -4.61 -35.05 18.25
CA GLY A 15 -4.77 -35.68 16.93
C GLY A 15 -3.91 -35.08 15.83
N VAL A 16 -3.00 -34.15 16.12
CA VAL A 16 -2.00 -33.70 15.13
C VAL A 16 -0.96 -34.80 14.98
N ASP A 17 -1.20 -35.70 14.03
CA ASP A 17 -0.24 -36.68 13.57
C ASP A 17 0.93 -35.96 12.87
N ILE A 18 2.08 -35.93 13.55
CA ILE A 18 3.30 -35.30 13.06
C ILE A 18 3.80 -36.00 11.78
N GLU A 19 3.51 -37.29 11.57
CA GLU A 19 3.79 -37.96 10.28
C GLU A 19 2.85 -37.46 9.18
N GLY A 20 1.55 -37.33 9.48
CA GLY A 20 0.56 -36.72 8.58
C GLY A 20 0.89 -35.27 8.20
N LEU A 21 1.51 -34.50 9.09
CA LEU A 21 1.92 -33.12 8.84
C LEU A 21 3.06 -33.01 7.80
N LYS A 22 4.01 -33.96 7.82
CA LYS A 22 5.11 -34.04 6.83
C LYS A 22 4.60 -34.27 5.40
N HIS A 23 3.49 -34.99 5.25
CA HIS A 23 2.89 -35.28 3.95
C HIS A 23 2.00 -34.16 3.41
N LYS A 24 1.53 -33.25 4.26
CA LYS A 24 0.53 -32.22 3.91
C LYS A 24 1.10 -30.79 3.83
N CYS A 25 2.21 -30.52 4.51
CA CYS A 25 2.82 -29.19 4.54
C CYS A 25 4.18 -29.18 3.80
N PRO A 26 4.32 -28.43 2.69
CA PRO A 26 5.57 -28.34 1.92
C PRO A 26 6.79 -27.94 2.76
N ALA A 27 6.58 -27.14 3.81
CA ALA A 27 7.65 -26.68 4.71
C ALA A 27 8.28 -27.82 5.55
N PHE A 28 7.54 -28.91 5.79
CA PHE A 28 8.01 -30.07 6.56
C PHE A 28 8.29 -31.29 5.68
N ALA A 29 8.16 -31.17 4.36
CA ALA A 29 8.36 -32.26 3.40
C ALA A 29 9.78 -32.84 3.43
N VAL A 30 10.77 -32.05 3.89
CA VAL A 30 12.19 -32.43 4.02
C VAL A 30 12.60 -32.68 5.48
N GLY A 31 11.65 -32.65 6.43
CA GLY A 31 11.91 -32.75 7.87
C GLY A 31 11.76 -31.41 8.60
N CYS A 32 12.21 -31.34 9.86
CA CYS A 32 12.11 -30.12 10.66
C CYS A 32 12.92 -28.98 10.01
N PRO A 33 12.31 -27.80 9.73
CA PRO A 33 12.99 -26.65 9.11
C PRO A 33 14.21 -26.16 9.90
N TYR A 34 14.24 -26.45 11.20
CA TYR A 34 15.31 -26.06 12.12
C TYR A 34 16.38 -27.15 12.32
N ALA A 35 16.28 -28.29 11.61
CA ALA A 35 17.26 -29.37 11.69
C ALA A 35 18.61 -29.00 11.03
N LYS A 36 18.60 -28.03 10.12
CA LYS A 36 19.78 -27.49 9.44
C LYS A 36 19.93 -25.99 9.67
N ILE A 37 19.83 -25.57 10.94
CA ILE A 37 19.91 -24.16 11.32
C ILE A 37 21.26 -23.53 10.93
N ASP A 38 22.26 -24.38 10.64
CA ASP A 38 23.59 -24.06 10.13
C ASP A 38 23.60 -23.47 8.71
N GLU A 39 22.52 -23.65 7.94
CA GLU A 39 22.39 -23.21 6.53
C GLU A 39 21.53 -21.94 6.36
N VAL A 40 20.98 -21.37 7.43
CA VAL A 40 19.95 -20.31 7.37
C VAL A 40 20.50 -18.96 7.84
N ASP A 41 20.90 -18.11 6.88
CA ASP A 41 21.36 -16.72 7.12
C ASP A 41 20.23 -15.75 7.54
N SER A 42 18.96 -16.19 7.52
CA SER A 42 17.79 -15.30 7.66
C SER A 42 17.17 -15.22 9.07
N LEU A 43 17.73 -15.91 10.07
CA LEU A 43 17.34 -15.65 11.46
C LEU A 43 18.01 -14.37 11.96
N ALA A 44 17.23 -13.48 12.59
CA ALA A 44 17.68 -12.19 13.14
C ALA A 44 18.74 -12.28 14.27
N VAL A 45 19.34 -13.46 14.46
CA VAL A 45 20.48 -13.73 15.32
C VAL A 45 21.56 -14.32 14.42
N SER A 46 22.66 -13.58 14.22
CA SER A 46 23.78 -14.11 13.42
C SER A 46 24.23 -15.46 13.98
N PHE A 47 24.55 -16.42 13.12
CA PHE A 47 25.05 -17.75 13.52
C PHE A 47 26.23 -17.68 14.53
N GLY A 48 26.98 -16.57 14.51
CA GLY A 48 28.05 -16.26 15.46
C GLY A 48 27.59 -16.01 16.91
N GLU A 49 26.31 -15.77 17.17
CA GLU A 49 25.73 -15.63 18.51
C GLU A 49 25.05 -16.90 19.00
N LEU A 50 24.40 -17.65 18.11
CA LEU A 50 23.80 -18.96 18.41
C LEU A 50 24.87 -20.00 18.81
N SER A 51 26.03 -20.00 18.15
CA SER A 51 27.17 -20.87 18.48
C SER A 51 27.83 -20.57 19.84
N LYS A 52 27.58 -19.38 20.42
CA LYS A 52 28.04 -19.02 21.78
C LYS A 52 27.14 -19.61 22.86
N CYS A 53 25.91 -20.00 22.53
CA CYS A 53 25.00 -20.66 23.46
C CYS A 53 25.43 -22.13 23.64
N PRO A 54 25.78 -22.57 24.87
CA PRO A 54 26.20 -23.95 25.12
C PRO A 54 25.17 -25.01 24.68
N ALA A 55 23.89 -24.65 24.64
CA ALA A 55 22.80 -25.54 24.24
C ALA A 55 22.75 -25.84 22.73
N PHE A 56 23.33 -24.97 21.90
CA PHE A 56 23.31 -25.09 20.42
C PHE A 56 24.67 -25.44 19.81
N GLN A 57 25.71 -25.63 20.62
CA GLN A 57 27.06 -25.99 20.16
C GLN A 57 27.14 -27.29 19.36
N LYS A 58 26.13 -28.17 19.48
CA LYS A 58 26.06 -29.47 18.78
C LYS A 58 24.88 -29.55 17.80
N GLY A 59 24.34 -28.41 17.37
CA GLY A 59 23.15 -28.31 16.53
C GLY A 59 21.86 -28.19 17.35
N CYS A 60 20.71 -28.38 16.70
CA CYS A 60 19.39 -28.20 17.33
C CYS A 60 19.17 -29.18 18.50
N PRO A 61 19.00 -28.70 19.75
CA PRO A 61 18.85 -29.55 20.94
C PRO A 61 17.52 -30.33 20.97
N PHE A 62 16.57 -29.96 20.09
CA PHE A 62 15.23 -30.54 20.00
C PHE A 62 15.08 -31.58 18.89
N SER A 63 16.12 -31.79 18.07
CA SER A 63 16.07 -32.60 16.86
C SER A 63 15.65 -34.07 17.07
N ASN A 64 15.89 -34.63 18.26
CA ASN A 64 15.60 -36.03 18.59
C ASN A 64 15.06 -36.23 20.02
N LYS A 65 14.21 -35.32 20.52
CA LYS A 65 13.67 -35.39 21.88
C LYS A 65 12.15 -35.47 21.90
N SER A 66 11.61 -36.27 22.82
CA SER A 66 10.18 -36.36 23.09
C SER A 66 9.66 -35.11 23.79
N LYS A 67 8.34 -34.90 23.75
CA LYS A 67 7.67 -33.74 24.35
C LYS A 67 8.01 -33.55 25.84
N ASP A 68 8.09 -34.64 26.59
CA ASP A 68 8.36 -34.61 28.04
C ASP A 68 9.82 -34.27 28.34
N GLU A 69 10.75 -34.72 27.49
CA GLU A 69 12.16 -34.36 27.56
C GLU A 69 12.38 -32.89 27.24
N ILE A 70 11.65 -32.36 26.25
CA ILE A 70 11.69 -30.94 25.89
C ILE A 70 11.15 -30.08 27.03
N SER A 71 10.01 -30.46 27.61
CA SER A 71 9.41 -29.74 28.76
C SER A 71 10.35 -29.73 29.97
N SER A 72 11.03 -30.85 30.24
CA SER A 72 12.02 -30.94 31.31
C SER A 72 13.23 -30.04 31.03
N LEU A 73 13.70 -29.97 29.78
CA LEU A 73 14.78 -29.06 29.39
C LEU A 73 14.40 -27.59 29.56
N LEU A 74 13.19 -27.19 29.15
CA LEU A 74 12.71 -25.81 29.30
C LEU A 74 12.62 -25.39 30.77
N SER A 75 12.30 -26.32 31.67
CA SER A 75 12.25 -26.06 33.13
C SER A 75 13.62 -25.77 33.75
N THR A 76 14.73 -26.09 33.06
CA THR A 76 16.10 -25.82 33.52
C THR A 76 16.62 -24.45 33.11
N ILE A 77 15.87 -23.69 32.32
CA ILE A 77 16.26 -22.35 31.88
C ILE A 77 16.17 -21.38 33.08
N PRO A 78 17.26 -20.67 33.44
CA PRO A 78 17.23 -19.70 34.53
C PRO A 78 16.19 -18.60 34.31
N LYS A 79 15.58 -18.10 35.39
CA LYS A 79 14.57 -17.04 35.30
C LYS A 79 15.13 -15.73 34.76
N GLU A 80 16.43 -15.52 34.91
CA GLU A 80 17.15 -14.34 34.42
C GLU A 80 17.67 -14.51 32.97
N HIS A 81 17.30 -15.60 32.28
CA HIS A 81 17.68 -15.79 30.88
C HIS A 81 17.08 -14.67 30.01
N PRO A 82 17.85 -14.02 29.12
CA PRO A 82 17.32 -12.99 28.23
C PRO A 82 16.15 -13.55 27.44
N THR A 83 14.98 -12.93 27.57
CA THR A 83 13.80 -13.23 26.79
C THR A 83 13.69 -12.22 25.67
N LEU A 84 13.45 -12.71 24.46
CA LEU A 84 13.11 -11.83 23.35
C LEU A 84 11.66 -11.38 23.53
N ASN A 85 11.43 -10.07 23.47
CA ASN A 85 10.07 -9.54 23.44
C ASN A 85 9.48 -9.82 22.06
N MET A 86 8.72 -10.91 21.95
CA MET A 86 8.13 -11.35 20.68
C MET A 86 7.21 -10.29 20.05
N ASN A 87 6.62 -9.40 20.86
CA ASN A 87 5.75 -8.33 20.39
C ASN A 87 6.51 -7.15 19.76
N GLU A 88 7.83 -7.05 20.02
CA GLU A 88 8.68 -5.96 19.53
C GLU A 88 9.63 -6.40 18.39
N LEU A 89 9.64 -7.69 18.05
CA LEU A 89 10.46 -8.22 16.96
C LEU A 89 9.79 -7.97 15.60
N PRO A 90 10.53 -7.46 14.60
CA PRO A 90 10.00 -7.31 13.25
C PRO A 90 9.71 -8.69 12.65
N SER A 91 8.55 -8.84 12.00
CA SER A 91 8.20 -10.07 11.29
C SER A 91 9.19 -10.31 10.14
N CYS A 92 9.81 -11.49 10.10
CA CYS A 92 10.66 -11.90 9.00
C CYS A 92 9.83 -12.23 7.75
N GLU A 93 10.46 -12.19 6.57
CA GLU A 93 9.81 -12.43 5.28
C GLU A 93 9.17 -13.82 5.21
N GLU A 94 9.82 -14.81 5.82
CA GLU A 94 9.33 -16.18 5.96
C GLU A 94 8.13 -16.29 6.90
N GLY A 95 8.13 -15.52 8.00
CA GLY A 95 7.01 -15.46 8.94
C GLY A 95 5.78 -14.83 8.30
N ILE A 96 5.96 -13.79 7.50
CA ILE A 96 4.89 -13.15 6.72
C ILE A 96 4.33 -14.12 5.68
N ALA A 97 5.20 -14.86 4.97
CA ALA A 97 4.79 -15.87 3.99
C ALA A 97 4.00 -17.02 4.63
N LEU A 98 4.41 -17.46 5.82
CA LEU A 98 3.70 -18.48 6.59
C LEU A 98 2.31 -18.01 7.02
N VAL A 99 2.21 -16.81 7.62
CA VAL A 99 0.91 -16.23 8.03
C VAL A 99 -0.01 -16.04 6.84
N LYS A 100 0.51 -15.53 5.71
CA LYS A 100 -0.26 -15.36 4.47
C LYS A 100 -0.77 -16.70 3.93
N SER A 101 0.04 -17.75 4.02
CA SER A 101 -0.36 -19.11 3.61
C SER A 101 -1.39 -19.69 4.56
N LEU A 102 -1.23 -19.54 5.87
CA LEU A 102 -2.19 -20.01 6.87
C LEU A 102 -3.56 -19.31 6.73
N ASN A 103 -3.56 -18.00 6.44
CA ASN A 103 -4.77 -17.22 6.19
C ASN A 103 -5.53 -17.64 4.91
N GLN A 104 -4.93 -18.43 4.01
CA GLN A 104 -5.63 -19.01 2.85
C GLN A 104 -6.40 -20.28 3.19
N PHE A 105 -5.99 -21.01 4.24
CA PHE A 105 -6.54 -22.32 4.58
C PHE A 105 -7.32 -22.34 5.90
N LEU A 106 -7.08 -21.35 6.75
CA LEU A 106 -7.67 -21.26 8.08
C LEU A 106 -8.48 -19.98 8.19
N THR A 107 -9.71 -20.12 8.67
CA THR A 107 -10.52 -18.97 9.08
C THR A 107 -9.93 -18.33 10.33
N VAL A 108 -10.25 -17.05 10.57
CA VAL A 108 -9.83 -16.33 11.78
C VAL A 108 -10.19 -17.10 13.06
N ALA A 109 -11.38 -17.72 13.10
CA ALA A 109 -11.80 -18.54 14.23
C ALA A 109 -10.93 -19.80 14.43
N GLN A 110 -10.43 -20.40 13.35
CA GLN A 110 -9.53 -21.55 13.42
C GLN A 110 -8.11 -21.14 13.81
N LEU A 111 -7.66 -19.95 13.38
CA LEU A 111 -6.39 -19.38 13.81
C LEU A 111 -6.41 -19.00 15.29
N ASP A 112 -7.50 -18.37 15.76
CA ASP A 112 -7.72 -18.07 17.17
C ASP A 112 -7.80 -19.34 18.01
N ALA A 113 -8.38 -20.42 17.50
CA ALA A 113 -8.38 -21.73 18.18
C ALA A 113 -6.99 -22.41 18.20
N LEU A 114 -6.10 -22.08 17.26
CA LEU A 114 -4.76 -22.67 17.15
C LEU A 114 -3.69 -21.89 17.91
N PHE A 115 -3.83 -20.56 18.01
CA PHE A 115 -2.82 -19.65 18.55
C PHE A 115 -3.36 -18.71 19.63
N GLY A 116 -4.67 -18.67 19.86
CA GLY A 116 -5.24 -17.95 20.98
C GLY A 116 -4.96 -18.71 22.26
N GLU A 117 -4.25 -18.07 23.20
CA GLU A 117 -4.33 -18.49 24.59
C GLU A 117 -5.80 -18.46 25.03
N ASP A 118 -6.20 -19.38 25.94
CA ASP A 118 -7.49 -19.36 26.63
C ASP A 118 -7.68 -17.98 27.31
N ARG A 119 -8.18 -17.01 26.56
CA ARG A 119 -8.38 -15.65 27.05
C ARG A 119 -9.53 -15.71 28.06
N PRO A 120 -9.30 -15.32 29.33
CA PRO A 120 -10.36 -15.31 30.33
C PRO A 120 -11.52 -14.43 29.85
N VAL A 121 -12.75 -14.80 30.19
CA VAL A 121 -14.01 -14.15 29.78
C VAL A 121 -14.03 -12.64 30.09
N ASP A 122 -13.23 -12.18 31.05
CA ASP A 122 -13.08 -10.75 31.36
C ASP A 122 -12.25 -9.98 30.32
N ALA A 123 -11.32 -10.63 29.60
CA ALA A 123 -10.62 -10.03 28.46
C ALA A 123 -11.54 -9.79 27.26
N MET A 124 -12.58 -10.63 27.08
CA MET A 124 -13.62 -10.40 26.05
C MET A 124 -14.47 -9.15 26.36
N LYS A 125 -14.64 -8.80 27.64
CA LYS A 125 -15.33 -7.55 28.02
C LYS A 125 -14.46 -6.30 27.81
N GLU A 126 -13.14 -6.43 27.97
CA GLU A 126 -12.18 -5.37 27.64
C GLU A 126 -12.14 -5.11 26.12
N ASP A 127 -12.27 -6.14 25.29
CA ASP A 127 -12.36 -6.01 23.82
C ASP A 127 -13.65 -5.32 23.34
N GLU A 128 -14.73 -5.30 24.14
CA GLU A 128 -15.97 -4.54 23.84
C GLU A 128 -15.90 -3.08 24.29
N ALA A 129 -15.02 -2.73 25.23
CA ALA A 129 -14.90 -1.38 25.76
C ALA A 129 -14.36 -0.42 24.70
N ILE A 130 -15.02 0.74 24.57
CA ILE A 130 -14.58 1.79 23.67
C ILE A 130 -13.32 2.44 24.23
N LEU A 131 -12.32 2.63 23.36
CA LEU A 131 -11.04 3.24 23.72
C LEU A 131 -11.21 4.76 23.91
N GLU A 132 -10.67 5.31 25.00
CA GLU A 132 -10.65 6.75 25.23
C GLU A 132 -9.73 7.49 24.24
N ASP A 133 -8.60 6.88 23.88
CA ASP A 133 -7.70 7.30 22.79
C ASP A 133 -7.26 6.06 21.99
N PRO A 134 -7.94 5.73 20.87
CA PRO A 134 -7.54 4.60 20.04
C PRO A 134 -6.19 4.78 19.35
N GLN A 135 -5.62 6.00 19.32
CA GLN A 135 -4.43 6.36 18.53
C GLN A 135 -4.50 5.86 17.08
N LEU A 136 -5.71 5.86 16.53
CA LEU A 136 -6.03 5.16 15.29
C LEU A 136 -5.18 5.66 14.12
N ALA A 137 -4.92 6.97 14.03
CA ALA A 137 -4.08 7.52 12.97
C ALA A 137 -2.64 6.98 13.02
N GLN A 138 -2.08 6.81 14.23
CA GLN A 138 -0.74 6.24 14.41
C GLN A 138 -0.73 4.75 14.11
N ALA A 139 -1.72 4.00 14.60
CA ALA A 139 -1.85 2.57 14.36
C ALA A 139 -1.97 2.26 12.86
N MET A 140 -2.81 3.00 12.13
CA MET A 140 -2.93 2.86 10.67
C MET A 140 -1.64 3.22 9.95
N ARG A 141 -0.94 4.28 10.36
CA ARG A 141 0.33 4.68 9.77
C ARG A 141 1.41 3.61 9.92
N GLU A 142 1.54 3.01 11.11
CA GLU A 142 2.56 1.97 11.34
C GLU A 142 2.16 0.66 10.65
N GLY A 143 0.89 0.25 10.77
CA GLY A 143 0.39 -0.97 10.14
C GLY A 143 0.50 -0.96 8.62
N THR A 144 0.32 0.20 7.98
CA THR A 144 0.42 0.32 6.50
C THR A 144 1.83 0.58 5.99
N LYS A 145 2.84 0.73 6.86
CA LYS A 145 4.20 1.14 6.46
C LYS A 145 4.88 0.19 5.47
N VAL A 146 4.72 -1.12 5.68
CA VAL A 146 5.31 -2.14 4.80
C VAL A 146 4.65 -2.12 3.42
N VAL A 147 3.32 -2.16 3.38
CA VAL A 147 2.57 -2.15 2.11
C VAL A 147 2.66 -0.80 1.39
N HIS A 148 2.78 0.31 2.10
CA HIS A 148 3.05 1.62 1.52
C HIS A 148 4.41 1.63 0.80
N ARG A 149 5.46 1.12 1.45
CA ARG A 149 6.78 0.97 0.80
C ARG A 149 6.71 0.03 -0.41
N ALA A 150 5.95 -1.06 -0.33
CA ALA A 150 5.73 -1.96 -1.46
C ALA A 150 5.01 -1.24 -2.62
N ALA A 151 3.97 -0.46 -2.34
CA ALA A 151 3.23 0.31 -3.32
C ALA A 151 4.11 1.35 -4.03
N GLU A 152 4.96 2.08 -3.30
CA GLU A 152 5.90 3.06 -3.87
C GLU A 152 7.02 2.41 -4.71
N THR A 153 7.33 1.14 -4.44
CA THR A 153 8.38 0.39 -5.12
C THR A 153 7.85 -0.56 -6.20
N SER A 154 6.55 -0.57 -6.49
CA SER A 154 6.05 -1.31 -7.64
C SER A 154 6.58 -0.70 -8.95
N VAL A 155 6.70 -1.53 -10.00
CA VAL A 155 7.24 -1.09 -11.30
C VAL A 155 6.38 0.03 -11.88
N PHE A 156 5.05 -0.18 -11.91
CA PHE A 156 4.10 0.78 -12.44
C PHE A 156 4.12 2.08 -11.63
N THR A 157 4.06 2.03 -10.29
CA THR A 157 4.07 3.25 -9.47
C THR A 157 5.36 4.04 -9.68
N ARG A 158 6.52 3.40 -9.80
CA ARG A 158 7.77 4.13 -10.09
C ARG A 158 7.77 4.77 -11.48
N ARG A 159 7.27 4.06 -12.51
CA ARG A 159 7.12 4.62 -13.86
C ARG A 159 6.18 5.83 -13.83
N PHE A 160 5.02 5.66 -13.22
CA PHE A 160 4.00 6.69 -13.07
C PHE A 160 4.53 7.92 -12.32
N LEU A 161 5.18 7.71 -11.18
CA LEU A 161 5.82 8.78 -10.42
C LEU A 161 6.87 9.50 -11.27
N LYS A 162 7.66 8.80 -12.10
CA LYS A 162 8.64 9.41 -13.02
C LYS A 162 8.01 10.11 -14.23
N GLY A 163 6.70 10.01 -14.43
CA GLY A 163 6.01 10.52 -15.62
C GLY A 163 6.20 9.64 -16.86
N ASP A 164 6.66 8.40 -16.69
CA ASP A 164 6.82 7.40 -17.75
C ASP A 164 5.53 6.57 -17.90
N ILE A 165 4.44 7.26 -18.28
CA ILE A 165 3.11 6.67 -18.45
C ILE A 165 2.49 7.19 -19.76
N THR A 166 1.76 6.36 -20.48
CA THR A 166 1.05 6.79 -21.70
C THR A 166 -0.29 7.46 -21.37
N ARG A 167 -0.86 8.18 -22.36
CA ARG A 167 -2.17 8.82 -22.20
C ARG A 167 -3.27 7.79 -21.96
N GLU A 168 -3.19 6.63 -22.63
CA GLU A 168 -4.12 5.51 -22.49
C GLU A 168 -4.00 4.84 -21.11
N GLU A 169 -2.78 4.62 -20.62
CA GLU A 169 -2.53 4.08 -19.27
C GLU A 169 -3.12 5.03 -18.20
N TYR A 170 -2.94 6.33 -18.36
CA TYR A 170 -3.51 7.32 -17.46
C TYR A 170 -5.04 7.43 -17.57
N GLY A 171 -5.59 7.39 -18.78
CA GLY A 171 -7.04 7.38 -19.01
C GLY A 171 -7.70 6.17 -18.34
N ARG A 172 -7.11 4.98 -18.48
CA ARG A 172 -7.57 3.77 -17.79
C ARG A 172 -7.46 3.90 -16.27
N TYR A 173 -6.37 4.48 -15.75
CA TYR A 173 -6.23 4.73 -14.32
C TYR A 173 -7.34 5.64 -13.78
N ILE A 174 -7.65 6.74 -14.46
CA ILE A 174 -8.73 7.66 -14.08
C ILE A 174 -10.09 6.97 -14.15
N LEU A 175 -10.35 6.13 -15.15
CA LEU A 175 -11.58 5.34 -15.23
C LEU A 175 -11.71 4.34 -14.07
N SER A 176 -10.63 3.63 -13.73
CA SER A 176 -10.60 2.74 -12.57
C SER A 176 -10.88 3.51 -11.27
N LEU A 177 -10.27 4.69 -11.09
CA LEU A 177 -10.55 5.55 -9.94
C LEU A 177 -11.99 6.02 -9.91
N TYR A 178 -12.59 6.39 -11.04
CA TYR A 178 -13.98 6.84 -11.09
C TYR A 178 -14.92 5.84 -10.40
N PHE A 179 -14.82 4.55 -10.73
CA PHE A 179 -15.64 3.51 -10.11
C PHE A 179 -15.32 3.33 -8.62
N ILE A 180 -14.04 3.37 -8.24
CA ILE A 180 -13.61 3.23 -6.83
C ILE A 180 -14.15 4.38 -5.98
N TYR A 181 -13.97 5.63 -6.41
CA TYR A 181 -14.44 6.79 -5.66
C TYR A 181 -15.96 6.90 -5.67
N GLN A 182 -16.63 6.60 -6.80
CA GLN A 182 -18.09 6.56 -6.84
C GLN A 182 -18.63 5.59 -5.77
N LYS A 183 -18.06 4.39 -5.68
CA LYS A 183 -18.46 3.39 -4.67
C LYS A 183 -18.14 3.84 -3.26
N MET A 184 -16.93 4.32 -3.01
CA MET A 184 -16.49 4.78 -1.70
C MET A 184 -17.35 5.95 -1.20
N GLU A 185 -17.59 6.95 -2.04
CA GLU A 185 -18.39 8.13 -1.72
C GLU A 185 -19.86 7.79 -1.51
N TYR A 186 -20.41 6.87 -2.30
CA TYR A 186 -21.73 6.31 -2.06
C TYR A 186 -21.82 5.65 -0.67
N LEU A 187 -20.86 4.77 -0.31
CA LEU A 187 -20.87 4.08 0.98
C LEU A 187 -20.65 5.04 2.16
N LEU A 188 -19.79 6.04 2.01
CA LEU A 188 -19.59 7.10 3.01
C LEU A 188 -20.90 7.88 3.26
N GLU A 189 -21.62 8.23 2.19
CA GLU A 189 -22.91 8.92 2.31
C GLU A 189 -23.99 8.00 2.94
N GLN A 190 -24.04 6.72 2.55
CA GLN A 190 -24.98 5.75 3.13
C GLN A 190 -24.77 5.53 4.64
N HIS A 191 -23.51 5.59 5.10
CA HIS A 191 -23.13 5.36 6.50
C HIS A 191 -22.77 6.63 7.25
N LYS A 192 -23.11 7.82 6.73
CA LYS A 192 -22.68 9.11 7.30
C LYS A 192 -23.08 9.34 8.76
N ASP A 193 -24.16 8.71 9.23
CA ASP A 193 -24.65 8.84 10.61
C ASP A 193 -24.00 7.83 11.57
N HIS A 194 -23.18 6.89 11.07
CA HIS A 194 -22.45 5.95 11.91
C HIS A 194 -21.37 6.71 12.73
N PRO A 195 -21.24 6.48 14.06
CA PRO A 195 -20.38 7.28 14.95
C PRO A 195 -18.93 7.43 14.52
N ALA A 196 -18.36 6.40 13.87
CA ALA A 196 -17.00 6.44 13.33
C ALA A 196 -16.90 7.08 11.93
N VAL A 197 -17.92 6.93 11.09
CA VAL A 197 -17.90 7.40 9.69
C VAL A 197 -18.18 8.91 9.61
N GLN A 198 -19.08 9.42 10.45
CA GLN A 198 -19.34 10.87 10.55
C GLN A 198 -18.06 11.69 10.83
N LEU A 199 -17.04 11.08 11.43
CA LEU A 199 -15.79 11.77 11.78
C LEU A 199 -14.91 12.09 10.56
N ILE A 200 -15.09 11.32 9.49
CA ILE A 200 -14.30 11.37 8.25
C ILE A 200 -15.13 11.79 7.03
N HIS A 201 -16.42 12.06 7.21
CA HIS A 201 -17.31 12.41 6.11
C HIS A 201 -17.20 13.90 5.75
N PHE A 202 -16.37 14.20 4.74
CA PHE A 202 -16.09 15.55 4.24
C PHE A 202 -16.41 15.68 2.74
N PRO A 203 -17.69 15.58 2.33
CA PRO A 203 -18.03 15.45 0.92
C PRO A 203 -17.72 16.71 0.10
N ALA A 204 -17.78 17.90 0.70
CA ALA A 204 -17.46 19.14 0.00
C ALA A 204 -15.95 19.28 -0.26
N GLU A 205 -15.13 18.83 0.68
CA GLU A 205 -13.70 18.97 0.67
C GLU A 205 -13.00 17.84 -0.09
N LEU A 206 -13.50 16.61 0.02
CA LEU A 206 -12.79 15.40 -0.41
C LEU A 206 -13.38 14.68 -1.62
N ASN A 207 -14.70 14.74 -1.90
CA ASN A 207 -15.28 13.94 -2.98
C ASN A 207 -14.63 14.24 -4.34
N ARG A 208 -14.32 13.18 -5.09
CA ARG A 208 -13.57 13.17 -6.35
C ARG A 208 -14.40 12.67 -7.52
N GLN A 209 -15.56 12.03 -7.32
CA GLN A 209 -16.34 11.47 -8.43
C GLN A 209 -16.56 12.48 -9.57
N GLU A 210 -17.00 13.70 -9.25
CA GLU A 210 -17.26 14.74 -10.26
C GLU A 210 -15.97 15.24 -10.94
N ALA A 211 -14.87 15.35 -10.19
CA ALA A 211 -13.58 15.73 -10.75
C ALA A 211 -13.04 14.65 -11.71
N LEU A 212 -13.21 13.37 -11.35
CA LEU A 212 -12.85 12.23 -12.20
C LEU A 212 -13.71 12.20 -13.48
N ARG A 213 -15.00 12.53 -13.39
CA ARG A 213 -15.89 12.64 -14.56
C ARG A 213 -15.44 13.76 -15.52
N GLN A 214 -14.97 14.89 -14.98
CA GLN A 214 -14.40 15.98 -15.78
C GLN A 214 -13.11 15.54 -16.49
N ASP A 215 -12.23 14.82 -15.79
CA ASP A 215 -11.01 14.28 -16.39
C ASP A 215 -11.32 13.25 -17.47
N LEU A 216 -12.27 12.34 -17.25
CA LEU A 216 -12.72 11.40 -18.29
C LEU A 216 -13.27 12.13 -19.52
N THR A 217 -14.07 13.18 -19.32
CA THR A 217 -14.59 14.02 -20.42
C THR A 217 -13.46 14.67 -21.22
N TYR A 218 -12.42 15.15 -20.55
CA TYR A 218 -11.24 15.73 -21.22
C TYR A 218 -10.50 14.69 -22.07
N PHE A 219 -10.44 13.45 -21.60
CA PHE A 219 -9.62 12.39 -22.18
C PHE A 219 -10.30 11.61 -23.30
N TYR A 220 -11.58 11.31 -23.14
CA TYR A 220 -12.37 10.49 -24.06
C TYR A 220 -13.41 11.31 -24.85
N GLY A 221 -13.66 12.56 -24.47
CA GLY A 221 -14.82 13.30 -24.93
C GLY A 221 -16.07 12.96 -24.13
N LYS A 222 -17.09 13.82 -24.21
CA LYS A 222 -18.27 13.73 -23.35
C LYS A 222 -19.08 12.46 -23.57
N ASP A 223 -19.42 12.15 -24.82
CA ASP A 223 -20.30 11.02 -25.14
C ASP A 223 -19.65 9.67 -24.79
N ASP A 224 -18.35 9.52 -25.06
CA ASP A 224 -17.60 8.31 -24.72
C ASP A 224 -17.34 8.20 -23.21
N ALA A 225 -17.07 9.31 -22.50
CA ALA A 225 -16.96 9.30 -21.05
C ALA A 225 -18.27 8.86 -20.37
N ASP A 226 -19.41 9.34 -20.85
CA ASP A 226 -20.71 8.91 -20.37
C ASP A 226 -20.93 7.41 -20.68
N ALA A 227 -20.60 6.95 -21.89
CA ALA A 227 -20.71 5.52 -22.23
C ALA A 227 -19.82 4.62 -21.35
N LEU A 228 -18.55 4.99 -21.16
CA LEU A 228 -17.58 4.25 -20.35
C LEU A 228 -18.00 4.13 -18.88
N THR A 229 -18.61 5.18 -18.33
CA THR A 229 -19.01 5.22 -16.92
C THR A 229 -20.35 4.54 -16.64
N HIS A 230 -21.23 4.39 -17.64
CA HIS A 230 -22.49 3.67 -17.52
C HIS A 230 -22.36 2.17 -17.84
N ASP A 231 -21.45 1.80 -18.74
CA ASP A 231 -21.22 0.40 -19.09
C ASP A 231 -20.31 -0.28 -18.05
N LEU A 232 -20.94 -1.08 -17.18
CA LEU A 232 -20.27 -1.82 -16.11
C LEU A 232 -19.27 -2.88 -16.62
N THR A 233 -19.28 -3.23 -17.92
CA THR A 233 -18.23 -4.09 -18.49
C THR A 233 -16.85 -3.44 -18.48
N ASN A 234 -16.79 -2.10 -18.30
CA ASN A 234 -15.54 -1.37 -18.12
C ASN A 234 -14.92 -1.53 -16.72
N ILE A 235 -15.66 -2.09 -15.75
CA ILE A 235 -15.12 -2.44 -14.45
C ILE A 235 -14.24 -3.68 -14.63
N THR A 236 -12.93 -3.52 -14.45
CA THR A 236 -11.99 -4.63 -14.58
C THR A 236 -11.98 -5.49 -13.32
N PRO A 237 -11.48 -6.74 -13.41
CA PRO A 237 -11.42 -7.66 -12.27
C PRO A 237 -10.78 -7.08 -10.99
N ALA A 238 -9.67 -6.34 -11.09
CA ALA A 238 -9.04 -5.74 -9.91
C ALA A 238 -9.89 -4.60 -9.32
N VAL A 239 -10.53 -3.79 -10.16
CA VAL A 239 -11.47 -2.75 -9.71
C VAL A 239 -12.68 -3.40 -9.04
N GLN A 240 -13.29 -4.43 -9.64
CA GLN A 240 -14.41 -5.15 -9.06
C GLN A 240 -14.06 -5.73 -7.68
N SER A 241 -12.87 -6.34 -7.56
CA SER A 241 -12.37 -6.85 -6.28
C SER A 241 -12.27 -5.75 -5.21
N TYR A 242 -11.88 -4.54 -5.60
CA TYR A 242 -11.85 -3.38 -4.71
C TYR A 242 -13.28 -2.95 -4.31
N LEU A 243 -14.21 -2.86 -5.26
CA LEU A 243 -15.61 -2.51 -4.96
C LEU A 243 -16.24 -3.52 -3.99
N ASP A 244 -15.99 -4.81 -4.22
CA ASP A 244 -16.48 -5.90 -3.39
C ASP A 244 -15.88 -5.88 -2.00
N ALA A 245 -14.59 -5.55 -1.87
CA ALA A 245 -13.93 -5.39 -0.57
C ALA A 245 -14.57 -4.26 0.26
N MET A 246 -14.89 -3.13 -0.35
CA MET A 246 -15.59 -2.04 0.34
C MET A 246 -16.99 -2.45 0.81
N ASP A 247 -17.74 -3.20 0.00
CA ASP A 247 -19.03 -3.76 0.41
C ASP A 247 -18.89 -4.77 1.56
N GLN A 248 -17.91 -5.66 1.49
CA GLN A 248 -17.63 -6.65 2.53
C GLN A 248 -17.23 -5.97 3.84
N ALA A 249 -16.38 -4.94 3.77
CA ALA A 249 -15.99 -4.13 4.91
C ALA A 249 -17.21 -3.49 5.58
N CYS A 250 -18.13 -2.88 4.81
CA CYS A 250 -19.35 -2.28 5.34
C CYS A 250 -20.29 -3.33 5.98
N ARG A 251 -20.45 -4.50 5.35
CA ARG A 251 -21.25 -5.61 5.90
C ARG A 251 -20.67 -6.14 7.22
N LYS A 252 -19.33 -6.19 7.33
CA LYS A 252 -18.65 -6.61 8.55
C LYS A 252 -18.80 -5.55 9.65
N HIS A 253 -18.42 -4.31 9.37
CA HIS A 253 -18.55 -3.19 10.29
C HIS A 253 -18.34 -1.85 9.56
N PRO A 254 -19.31 -0.89 9.56
CA PRO A 254 -19.19 0.36 8.81
C PRO A 254 -17.97 1.22 9.14
N ALA A 255 -17.43 1.14 10.36
CA ALA A 255 -16.18 1.84 10.72
C ALA A 255 -14.98 1.46 9.84
N LEU A 256 -15.00 0.29 9.17
CA LEU A 256 -13.94 -0.12 8.23
C LEU A 256 -13.85 0.78 7.00
N LEU A 257 -14.87 1.60 6.70
CA LEU A 257 -14.75 2.66 5.68
C LEU A 257 -13.64 3.67 5.98
N ILE A 258 -13.23 3.79 7.25
CA ILE A 258 -12.07 4.60 7.64
C ILE A 258 -10.82 4.16 6.88
N ALA A 259 -10.60 2.85 6.71
CA ALA A 259 -9.45 2.31 6.02
C ALA A 259 -9.36 2.79 4.57
N HIS A 260 -10.46 2.67 3.81
CA HIS A 260 -10.53 3.05 2.40
C HIS A 260 -10.42 4.56 2.20
N SER A 261 -11.15 5.33 3.01
CA SER A 261 -11.10 6.80 3.00
C SER A 261 -9.69 7.32 3.35
N TYR A 262 -9.07 6.77 4.39
CA TYR A 262 -7.70 7.12 4.80
C TYR A 262 -6.68 6.85 3.69
N SER A 263 -6.67 5.63 3.16
CA SER A 263 -5.67 5.19 2.18
C SER A 263 -5.76 5.99 0.88
N ARG A 264 -6.98 6.32 0.43
CA ARG A 264 -7.22 7.11 -0.78
C ARG A 264 -6.98 8.61 -0.55
N TYR A 265 -7.79 9.27 0.28
CA TYR A 265 -7.76 10.73 0.37
C TYR A 265 -6.45 11.28 0.94
N LEU A 266 -5.85 10.66 1.98
CA LEU A 266 -4.56 11.16 2.48
C LEU A 266 -3.41 10.88 1.52
N GLY A 267 -3.51 9.82 0.72
CA GLY A 267 -2.59 9.54 -0.39
C GLY A 267 -2.64 10.65 -1.44
N ASP A 268 -3.84 11.01 -1.89
CA ASP A 268 -4.07 12.07 -2.88
C ASP A 268 -3.53 13.43 -2.39
N LEU A 269 -3.73 13.75 -1.12
CA LEU A 269 -3.26 14.99 -0.48
C LEU A 269 -1.75 15.00 -0.16
N SER A 270 -1.03 13.90 -0.34
CA SER A 270 0.40 13.81 -0.02
C SER A 270 1.28 13.72 -1.27
N GLY A 271 0.87 12.95 -2.27
CA GLY A 271 1.62 12.78 -3.52
C GLY A 271 1.00 13.49 -4.73
N GLY A 272 -0.29 13.82 -4.69
CA GLY A 272 -1.07 14.24 -5.85
C GLY A 272 -0.55 15.49 -6.55
N GLN A 273 -0.06 16.49 -5.81
CA GLN A 273 0.43 17.75 -6.41
C GLN A 273 1.73 17.57 -7.20
N ILE A 274 2.65 16.75 -6.67
CA ILE A 274 3.92 16.44 -7.36
C ILE A 274 3.63 15.65 -8.63
N LEU A 275 2.70 14.70 -8.54
CA LEU A 275 2.28 13.88 -9.66
C LEU A 275 1.56 14.70 -10.73
N ALA A 276 0.59 15.54 -10.36
CA ALA A 276 -0.13 16.44 -11.26
C ALA A 276 0.85 17.31 -12.07
N LYS A 277 1.86 17.87 -11.42
CA LYS A 277 2.90 18.67 -12.10
C LYS A 277 3.66 17.87 -13.16
N ARG A 278 3.95 16.58 -12.90
CA ARG A 278 4.64 15.70 -13.87
C ARG A 278 3.73 15.31 -15.02
N LEU A 279 2.46 15.05 -14.75
CA LEU A 279 1.46 14.67 -15.75
C LEU A 279 1.14 15.80 -16.74
N LYS A 280 1.27 17.08 -16.33
CA LYS A 280 1.16 18.23 -17.25
C LYS A 280 2.10 18.10 -18.45
N THR A 281 3.35 17.71 -18.22
CA THR A 281 4.30 17.50 -19.32
C THR A 281 4.13 16.14 -19.98
N ALA A 282 4.01 15.07 -19.18
CA ALA A 282 4.00 13.70 -19.70
C ALA A 282 2.75 13.34 -20.51
N ILE A 283 1.58 13.81 -20.09
CA ILE A 283 0.27 13.38 -20.63
C ILE A 283 -0.45 14.50 -21.38
N LEU A 284 -0.33 15.75 -20.89
CA LEU A 284 -0.98 16.91 -21.52
C LEU A 284 -0.06 17.62 -22.53
N GLY A 285 1.24 17.28 -22.58
CA GLY A 285 2.21 17.91 -23.49
C GLY A 285 2.50 19.38 -23.17
N LEU A 286 2.11 19.86 -21.99
CA LEU A 286 2.27 21.25 -21.58
C LEU A 286 3.71 21.57 -21.21
N GLN A 287 4.18 22.71 -21.67
CA GLN A 287 5.47 23.27 -21.28
C GLN A 287 5.32 24.16 -20.03
N PRO A 288 6.31 24.18 -19.11
CA PRO A 288 6.25 24.97 -17.89
C PRO A 288 6.02 26.49 -18.08
N ASP A 289 6.35 27.01 -19.26
CA ASP A 289 6.20 28.42 -19.64
C ASP A 289 4.95 28.69 -20.48
N SER A 290 4.14 27.67 -20.78
CA SER A 290 2.89 27.83 -21.53
C SER A 290 1.83 28.58 -20.72
N ALA A 291 1.00 29.38 -21.39
CA ALA A 291 -0.11 30.09 -20.74
C ALA A 291 -1.14 29.14 -20.10
N GLU A 292 -1.18 27.89 -20.57
CA GLU A 292 -2.08 26.84 -20.10
C GLU A 292 -1.49 26.05 -18.92
N TRP A 293 -0.27 26.37 -18.46
CA TRP A 293 0.41 25.60 -17.42
C TRP A 293 -0.41 25.47 -16.14
N ASP A 294 -1.18 26.49 -15.77
CA ASP A 294 -2.02 26.49 -14.56
C ASP A 294 -3.41 25.88 -14.79
N THR A 295 -3.64 25.22 -15.93
CA THR A 295 -4.89 24.50 -16.20
C THR A 295 -5.15 23.41 -15.16
N LYS A 296 -6.45 23.17 -14.94
CA LYS A 296 -6.98 22.03 -14.19
C LYS A 296 -7.57 20.96 -15.12
N GLU A 297 -7.74 21.26 -16.41
CA GLU A 297 -8.34 20.34 -17.36
C GLU A 297 -7.49 19.08 -17.53
N GLY A 298 -8.12 17.91 -17.43
CA GLY A 298 -7.46 16.61 -17.48
C GLY A 298 -6.68 16.23 -16.21
N LEU A 299 -6.71 17.08 -15.17
CA LEU A 299 -6.08 16.84 -13.86
C LEU A 299 -6.96 17.30 -12.68
N ALA A 300 -8.27 17.50 -12.90
CA ALA A 300 -9.22 18.00 -11.91
C ALA A 300 -9.24 17.14 -10.64
N PHE A 301 -9.03 15.82 -10.76
CA PHE A 301 -8.90 14.89 -9.64
C PHE A 301 -7.94 15.39 -8.55
N TYR A 302 -6.80 15.98 -8.95
CA TYR A 302 -5.77 16.45 -8.03
C TYR A 302 -6.04 17.85 -7.44
N HIS A 303 -7.11 18.53 -7.85
CA HIS A 303 -7.44 19.87 -7.38
C HIS A 303 -8.51 19.83 -6.27
N PHE A 304 -8.16 20.31 -5.08
CA PHE A 304 -9.01 20.34 -3.89
C PHE A 304 -9.41 21.77 -3.53
N ASP A 305 -10.40 22.31 -4.24
CA ASP A 305 -10.73 23.75 -4.19
C ASP A 305 -11.35 24.22 -2.86
N ARG A 306 -11.90 23.31 -2.05
CA ARG A 306 -12.59 23.64 -0.79
C ARG A 306 -11.81 23.26 0.47
N LEU A 307 -10.60 22.73 0.32
CA LEU A 307 -9.85 22.12 1.42
C LEU A 307 -9.01 23.15 2.23
N GLY A 308 -8.71 24.31 1.65
CA GLY A 308 -7.80 25.28 2.27
C GLY A 308 -6.35 24.76 2.29
N ASN A 309 -5.71 24.78 3.46
CA ASN A 309 -4.34 24.29 3.62
C ASN A 309 -4.31 22.75 3.71
N GLN A 310 -3.65 22.11 2.76
CA GLN A 310 -3.53 20.64 2.70
C GLN A 310 -2.85 20.00 3.90
N ALA A 311 -1.81 20.63 4.45
CA ALA A 311 -1.11 20.07 5.61
C ALA A 311 -2.00 20.13 6.86
N GLU A 312 -2.63 21.28 7.10
CA GLU A 312 -3.55 21.49 8.22
C GLU A 312 -4.76 20.55 8.13
N PHE A 313 -5.34 20.36 6.95
CA PHE A 313 -6.46 19.44 6.77
C PHE A 313 -6.05 17.99 7.06
N LYS A 314 -4.86 17.54 6.62
CA LYS A 314 -4.39 16.18 6.93
C LYS A 314 -4.18 15.97 8.42
N ASP A 315 -3.68 16.98 9.13
CA ASP A 315 -3.49 16.90 10.58
C ASP A 315 -4.84 16.92 11.31
N PHE A 316 -5.78 17.76 10.87
CA PHE A 316 -7.16 17.75 11.33
C PHE A 316 -7.84 16.39 11.12
N TYR A 317 -7.73 15.81 9.92
CA TYR A 317 -8.28 14.49 9.61
C TYR A 317 -7.71 13.41 10.55
N ARG A 318 -6.39 13.41 10.81
CA ARG A 318 -5.75 12.48 11.75
C ARG A 318 -6.24 12.67 13.19
N GLN A 319 -6.41 13.92 13.63
CA GLN A 319 -6.95 14.21 14.97
C GLN A 319 -8.39 13.68 15.10
N ARG A 320 -9.20 13.78 14.05
CA ARG A 320 -10.57 13.22 14.03
C ARG A 320 -10.56 11.70 14.17
N LEU A 321 -9.63 11.00 13.52
CA LEU A 321 -9.48 9.54 13.67
C LEU A 321 -9.16 9.11 15.09
N ASN A 322 -8.34 9.90 15.81
CA ASN A 322 -8.03 9.62 17.21
C ASN A 322 -9.23 9.85 18.15
N GLY A 323 -10.30 10.51 17.69
CA GLY A 323 -11.58 10.62 18.40
C GLY A 323 -12.60 9.54 18.02
N ALA A 324 -12.20 8.51 17.27
CA ALA A 324 -13.12 7.47 16.79
C ALA A 324 -13.65 6.61 17.92
N HIS A 325 -14.98 6.43 17.96
CA HIS A 325 -15.66 5.58 18.92
C HIS A 325 -15.51 4.10 18.51
N VAL A 326 -14.34 3.53 18.79
CA VAL A 326 -13.96 2.16 18.42
C VAL A 326 -13.35 1.44 19.62
N ASN A 327 -13.58 0.12 19.69
CA ASN A 327 -12.91 -0.76 20.64
C ASN A 327 -11.60 -1.33 20.04
N ALA A 328 -10.85 -2.10 20.82
CA ALA A 328 -9.58 -2.69 20.40
C ALA A 328 -9.72 -3.57 19.15
N THR A 329 -10.72 -4.45 19.13
CA THR A 329 -10.97 -5.33 17.99
C THR A 329 -11.28 -4.56 16.70
N THR A 330 -12.12 -3.52 16.80
CA THR A 330 -12.49 -2.69 15.64
C THR A 330 -11.30 -1.87 15.14
N ARG A 331 -10.47 -1.34 16.05
CA ARG A 331 -9.21 -0.66 15.69
C ARG A 331 -8.32 -1.58 14.87
N ASP A 332 -8.13 -2.82 15.31
CA ASP A 332 -7.27 -3.78 14.63
C ASP A 332 -7.85 -4.19 13.27
N TRP A 333 -9.17 -4.39 13.17
CA TRP A 333 -9.83 -4.59 11.88
C TRP A 333 -9.66 -3.41 10.93
N ILE A 334 -9.73 -2.15 11.41
CA ILE A 334 -9.49 -0.96 10.57
C ILE A 334 -8.05 -0.97 10.04
N VAL A 335 -7.06 -1.33 10.87
CA VAL A 335 -5.66 -1.40 10.45
C VAL A 335 -5.46 -2.49 9.40
N SER A 336 -6.01 -3.69 9.62
CA SER A 336 -5.95 -4.78 8.64
C SER A 336 -6.63 -4.41 7.32
N GLU A 337 -7.80 -3.77 7.39
CA GLU A 337 -8.52 -3.30 6.20
C GLU A 337 -7.73 -2.21 5.47
N ALA A 338 -7.00 -1.35 6.20
CA ALA A 338 -6.15 -0.34 5.57
C ALA A 338 -5.02 -1.00 4.77
N VAL A 339 -4.38 -2.04 5.32
CA VAL A 339 -3.39 -2.84 4.59
C VAL A 339 -4.01 -3.45 3.33
N HIS A 340 -5.18 -4.07 3.46
CA HIS A 340 -5.88 -4.67 2.33
C HIS A 340 -6.24 -3.63 1.25
N SER A 341 -6.68 -2.44 1.64
CA SER A 341 -6.94 -1.31 0.74
C SER A 341 -5.69 -0.95 -0.09
N PHE A 342 -4.50 -0.92 0.52
CA PHE A 342 -3.25 -0.71 -0.23
C PHE A 342 -2.94 -1.84 -1.21
N GLU A 343 -3.15 -3.10 -0.81
CA GLU A 343 -2.95 -4.26 -1.71
C GLU A 343 -3.87 -4.20 -2.93
N LEU A 344 -5.13 -3.83 -2.74
CA LEU A 344 -6.11 -3.63 -3.82
C LEU A 344 -5.66 -2.52 -4.78
N ASN A 345 -5.11 -1.42 -4.25
CA ASN A 345 -4.54 -0.37 -5.10
C ASN A 345 -3.36 -0.85 -5.93
N ILE A 346 -2.46 -1.66 -5.34
CA ILE A 346 -1.35 -2.28 -6.08
C ILE A 346 -1.89 -3.17 -7.20
N ALA A 347 -2.90 -4.00 -6.91
CA ALA A 347 -3.52 -4.89 -7.90
C ALA A 347 -4.13 -4.11 -9.08
N VAL A 348 -4.77 -2.96 -8.82
CA VAL A 348 -5.28 -2.09 -9.90
C VAL A 348 -4.15 -1.57 -10.80
N PHE A 349 -3.02 -1.16 -10.23
CA PHE A 349 -1.87 -0.73 -11.03
C PHE A 349 -1.25 -1.86 -11.84
N ASP A 350 -1.11 -3.05 -11.25
CA ASP A 350 -0.58 -4.22 -11.94
C ASP A 350 -1.51 -4.66 -13.09
N GLU A 351 -2.83 -4.58 -12.90
CA GLU A 351 -3.81 -4.88 -13.95
C GLU A 351 -3.74 -3.88 -15.11
N ILE A 352 -3.58 -2.57 -14.83
CA ILE A 352 -3.41 -1.56 -15.87
C ILE A 352 -2.15 -1.84 -16.70
N GLN A 353 -1.04 -2.21 -16.06
CA GLN A 353 0.18 -2.62 -16.75
C GLN A 353 -0.07 -3.82 -17.68
N GLN A 354 -0.77 -4.85 -17.20
CA GLN A 354 -1.10 -6.04 -18.00
C GLN A 354 -1.97 -5.69 -19.21
N LEU A 355 -3.00 -4.85 -19.02
CA LEU A 355 -3.87 -4.38 -20.11
C LEU A 355 -3.10 -3.54 -21.14
N SER A 356 -2.16 -2.71 -20.68
CA SER A 356 -1.25 -1.93 -21.53
C SER A 356 -0.40 -2.84 -22.42
N GLU A 357 0.26 -3.84 -21.82
CA GLU A 357 1.10 -4.82 -22.52
C GLU A 357 0.30 -5.67 -23.51
N ALA A 358 -0.94 -6.03 -23.14
CA ALA A 358 -1.87 -6.77 -23.98
C ALA A 358 -2.55 -5.92 -25.06
N LYS A 359 -2.35 -4.59 -25.08
CA LYS A 359 -3.02 -3.63 -25.97
C LYS A 359 -4.56 -3.68 -25.86
N GLN A 360 -5.05 -3.83 -24.64
CA GLN A 360 -6.47 -3.92 -24.30
C GLN A 360 -7.01 -2.64 -23.64
N LEU A 361 -6.22 -1.56 -23.62
CA LEU A 361 -6.66 -0.26 -23.10
C LEU A 361 -7.68 0.40 -24.06
N PRO A 362 -8.66 1.15 -23.55
CA PRO A 362 -9.60 1.90 -24.38
C PRO A 362 -8.86 2.87 -25.30
N HIS A 363 -9.25 2.93 -26.57
CA HIS A 363 -8.67 3.87 -27.52
C HIS A 363 -9.05 5.30 -27.12
N MET A 364 -8.10 6.23 -27.22
CA MET A 364 -8.33 7.65 -27.02
C MET A 364 -8.17 8.34 -28.36
N ASP A 365 -9.22 8.98 -28.83
CA ASP A 365 -9.09 9.83 -30.00
C ASP A 365 -8.22 11.02 -29.61
N VAL A 366 -7.09 11.17 -30.30
CA VAL A 366 -6.19 12.30 -30.08
C VAL A 366 -6.97 13.56 -30.42
N ILE A 367 -7.34 14.32 -29.40
CA ILE A 367 -7.89 15.67 -29.56
C ILE A 367 -6.77 16.51 -30.16
N THR A 368 -6.68 16.50 -31.50
CA THR A 368 -5.96 17.53 -32.23
C THR A 368 -6.72 18.81 -31.95
N SER A 369 -6.05 19.76 -31.30
CA SER A 369 -6.58 21.09 -31.01
C SER A 369 -6.94 21.79 -32.34
N SER A 370 -8.16 21.57 -32.81
CA SER A 370 -8.74 22.23 -33.97
C SER A 370 -9.63 23.38 -33.52
N THR A 371 -9.07 24.33 -32.78
CA THR A 371 -9.63 25.69 -32.78
C THR A 371 -9.19 26.41 -34.04
N ALA A 372 -9.79 26.02 -35.17
CA ALA A 372 -9.73 26.76 -36.43
C ALA A 372 -11.05 26.64 -37.20
N SER A 373 -12.03 27.44 -36.81
CA SER A 373 -13.06 28.02 -37.69
C SER A 373 -13.76 29.15 -36.91
N SER A 374 -13.93 30.37 -37.42
CA SER A 374 -14.28 30.71 -38.80
C SER A 374 -13.87 32.15 -39.15
N ALA A 375 -13.32 32.35 -40.34
CA ALA A 375 -13.52 33.58 -41.10
C ALA A 375 -13.30 33.29 -42.60
N ALA A 376 -14.21 33.84 -43.40
CA ALA A 376 -14.56 33.43 -44.74
C ALA A 376 -13.54 33.78 -45.83
N ALA A 377 -13.76 33.13 -46.97
CA ALA A 377 -13.00 33.16 -48.22
C ALA A 377 -12.69 34.54 -48.81
N SER A 378 -11.50 34.69 -49.41
CA SER A 378 -11.37 35.40 -50.70
C SER A 378 -10.11 34.98 -51.47
N LYS A 379 -10.22 35.00 -52.80
CA LYS A 379 -9.32 34.41 -53.82
C LYS A 379 -8.07 35.27 -54.09
N LYS A 380 -6.91 34.59 -54.31
CA LYS A 380 -5.74 34.79 -55.23
C LYS A 380 -5.39 36.21 -55.77
N PRO A 381 -4.11 36.55 -56.11
CA PRO A 381 -3.18 35.67 -56.86
C PRO A 381 -1.66 35.76 -56.54
N GLN A 382 -0.94 34.85 -57.22
CA GLN A 382 0.49 34.57 -57.27
C GLN A 382 1.42 35.77 -57.48
N GLN A 383 2.63 35.69 -56.90
CA GLN A 383 3.87 36.18 -57.53
C GLN A 383 5.08 35.32 -57.17
N ARG A 384 6.12 35.47 -57.97
CA ARG A 384 7.06 34.45 -58.48
C ARG A 384 8.50 34.77 -57.98
N HIS A 385 9.36 33.74 -57.93
CA HIS A 385 10.85 33.79 -57.94
C HIS A 385 11.60 34.27 -56.68
N ARG A 386 12.78 33.77 -56.29
CA ARG A 386 13.66 32.59 -56.54
C ARG A 386 14.82 32.71 -55.48
N PRO A 387 15.87 31.85 -55.42
CA PRO A 387 16.28 31.15 -54.20
C PRO A 387 17.65 31.57 -53.63
N ARG A 388 18.06 31.00 -52.48
CA ARG A 388 19.43 30.66 -51.99
C ARG A 388 19.36 30.51 -50.45
N ARG A 389 20.11 29.67 -49.73
CA ARG A 389 21.25 28.76 -49.96
C ARG A 389 21.34 27.88 -48.69
N ARG A 390 21.71 26.60 -48.84
CA ARG A 390 22.25 25.80 -47.72
C ARG A 390 23.67 26.28 -47.39
N PRO A 391 24.11 26.04 -46.15
CA PRO A 391 25.39 25.34 -46.00
C PRO A 391 25.32 24.18 -44.98
N THR A 392 26.11 23.16 -45.27
CA THR A 392 26.61 22.09 -44.36
C THR A 392 28.14 22.17 -44.43
N PRO A 393 28.90 21.34 -43.68
CA PRO A 393 29.05 21.22 -42.24
C PRO A 393 30.52 21.51 -41.81
N GLY A 394 30.83 21.66 -40.52
CA GLY A 394 32.24 21.69 -40.09
C GLY A 394 32.50 22.21 -38.67
N ASP A 395 32.74 21.25 -37.78
CA ASP A 395 33.79 21.15 -36.75
C ASP A 395 33.93 22.10 -35.54
N SER A 396 33.94 21.41 -34.38
CA SER A 396 34.82 21.57 -33.21
C SER A 396 34.57 22.71 -32.22
N ASN A 397 34.08 22.33 -31.03
CA ASN A 397 34.81 22.42 -29.74
C ASN A 397 33.88 21.94 -28.60
N ILE A 398 34.15 20.76 -28.03
CA ILE A 398 34.78 20.58 -26.71
C ILE A 398 34.04 21.33 -25.59
N THR A 399 33.12 20.63 -24.90
CA THR A 399 33.00 20.68 -23.43
C THR A 399 32.02 19.59 -22.97
N CYS A 400 32.57 18.38 -22.82
CA CYS A 400 31.99 17.31 -22.02
C CYS A 400 33.08 16.91 -21.01
N TRP A 401 32.67 16.58 -19.79
CA TRP A 401 33.48 16.20 -18.63
C TRP A 401 34.12 17.35 -17.85
N ILE A 402 33.40 17.82 -16.83
CA ILE A 402 33.80 17.89 -15.41
C ILE A 402 32.65 18.59 -14.67
N MET A 403 31.88 17.82 -13.90
CA MET A 403 31.35 18.20 -12.58
C MET A 403 30.60 17.00 -11.99
N GLY A 404 31.37 15.95 -11.73
CA GLY A 404 30.99 14.84 -10.87
C GLY A 404 31.83 14.88 -9.60
N THR A 405 31.66 15.88 -8.74
CA THR A 405 32.30 15.92 -7.39
C THR A 405 31.67 16.94 -6.42
N THR A 406 30.36 17.21 -6.47
CA THR A 406 29.71 18.07 -5.45
C THR A 406 28.45 17.50 -4.79
N LEU A 407 28.04 16.28 -5.14
CA LEU A 407 26.92 15.57 -4.48
C LEU A 407 27.36 14.46 -3.51
N ALA A 408 28.65 14.14 -3.44
CA ALA A 408 29.17 13.15 -2.49
C ALA A 408 29.44 13.74 -1.09
N VAL A 409 29.77 15.04 -0.99
CA VAL A 409 30.17 15.67 0.29
C VAL A 409 28.96 16.08 1.13
N THR A 410 27.83 16.43 0.51
CA THR A 410 26.58 16.76 1.21
C THR A 410 25.83 15.52 1.72
N ALA A 411 25.86 14.40 0.96
CA ALA A 411 25.25 13.14 1.39
C ALA A 411 25.99 12.51 2.59
N ILE A 412 27.32 12.60 2.63
CA ILE A 412 28.12 12.13 3.78
C ILE A 412 27.88 13.04 5.00
N SER A 413 27.69 14.34 4.81
CA SER A 413 27.48 15.29 5.92
C SER A 413 26.12 15.11 6.60
N VAL A 414 25.06 14.83 5.82
CA VAL A 414 23.73 14.50 6.37
C VAL A 414 23.74 13.11 7.00
N GLY A 415 24.41 12.13 6.38
CA GLY A 415 24.58 10.79 6.94
C GLY A 415 25.32 10.79 8.28
N LEU A 416 26.38 11.58 8.44
CA LEU A 416 27.10 11.72 9.71
C LEU A 416 26.26 12.42 10.79
N HIS A 417 25.43 13.38 10.41
CA HIS A 417 24.53 14.08 11.34
C HIS A 417 23.40 13.18 11.85
N VAL A 418 22.85 12.33 10.98
CA VAL A 418 21.84 11.33 11.34
C VAL A 418 22.45 10.21 12.18
N TYR A 419 23.66 9.74 11.84
CA TYR A 419 24.37 8.73 12.61
C TYR A 419 24.72 9.21 14.03
N LYS A 420 25.26 10.43 14.18
CA LYS A 420 25.52 11.02 15.51
C LYS A 420 24.25 11.24 16.33
N ARG A 421 23.10 11.51 15.69
CA ARG A 421 21.82 11.72 16.39
C ARG A 421 21.19 10.41 16.87
N TYR A 422 21.46 9.29 16.20
CA TYR A 422 20.86 8.00 16.52
C TYR A 422 21.76 7.07 17.35
N TYR A 423 23.09 7.12 17.19
CA TYR A 423 24.01 6.16 17.83
C TYR A 423 24.87 6.74 18.97
N ALA A 424 24.68 8.01 19.36
CA ALA A 424 25.42 8.64 20.46
C ALA A 424 24.69 8.63 21.81
N LYS A 425 23.82 7.65 22.07
CA LYS A 425 23.37 7.32 23.43
C LYS A 425 23.74 5.88 23.73
N ASN A 426 25.00 5.72 24.11
CA ASN A 426 25.51 4.74 25.07
C ASN A 426 27.01 5.01 25.25
N GLN A 427 27.30 6.04 26.04
CA GLN A 427 28.43 6.07 26.97
C GLN A 427 27.89 6.40 28.35
#